data_AF-A0A2E6EKV3-F1
#
_entry.id   AF-A0A2E6EKV3-F1
#
_cell.length_a   1.000
_cell.length_b   1.000
_cell.length_c   1.000
_cell.angle_alpha   90.00
_cell.angle_beta   90.00
_cell.angle_gamma   90.00
#
_symmetry.space_group_name_H-M   'P 1'
#
loop_
_entity.id
_entity.type
_entity.pdbx_description
1 polymer ?
#
loop_
_entity_poly.entity_id
_entity_poly.type
_entity_poly.pdbx_seq_one_letter_code
_entity_poly.pdbx_strand_id
1 'polypeptide(L)' 'MSEERTRPKKPSLKFDYKDIKTLKRYLSDSAKIVPRRRTGLSAKEQRRVTVAVKRARHLALLPYSIRE' A
#
# COMPACT_ATOMS: atom_id res chain seq x y z
N MET A 1 41.05 2.77 5.75
CA MET A 1 40.00 3.28 4.84
C MET A 1 38.75 2.45 5.09
N SER A 2 37.78 3.01 5.81
CA SER A 2 36.57 2.30 6.22
C SER A 2 35.54 2.39 5.10
N GLU A 3 35.26 1.28 4.42
CA GLU A 3 34.19 1.20 3.42
C GLU A 3 32.83 1.40 4.10
N GLU A 4 32.24 2.57 3.89
CA GLU A 4 30.89 2.87 4.32
C GLU A 4 29.91 2.05 3.46
N ARG A 5 29.53 0.86 3.96
CA ARG A 5 28.50 0.00 3.40
C ARG A 5 27.14 0.70 3.50
N THR A 6 26.89 1.68 2.64
CA THR A 6 25.59 2.34 2.57
C THR A 6 24.55 1.31 2.15
N ARG A 7 23.56 1.09 3.01
CA ARG A 7 22.45 0.17 2.72
C ARG A 7 21.75 0.67 1.45
N PRO A 8 21.47 -0.18 0.44
CA PRO A 8 20.72 0.25 -0.72
C PRO A 8 19.37 0.81 -0.24
N LYS A 9 19.16 2.11 -0.46
CA LYS A 9 17.91 2.79 -0.15
C LYS A 9 16.84 2.09 -0.99
N LYS A 10 15.95 1.34 -0.34
CA LYS A 10 14.76 0.79 -1.01
C LYS A 10 14.09 1.94 -1.76
N PRO A 11 13.73 1.76 -3.05
CA PRO A 11 13.08 2.81 -3.81
C PRO A 11 11.90 3.31 -3.01
N SER A 12 11.80 4.63 -2.87
CA SER A 12 10.79 5.27 -2.05
C SER A 12 9.42 4.99 -2.66
N LEU A 13 8.79 3.87 -2.27
CA LEU A 13 7.44 3.50 -2.68
C LEU A 13 6.48 4.55 -2.09
N LYS A 14 6.16 5.52 -2.93
CA LYS A 14 5.15 6.54 -2.67
C LYS A 14 3.82 5.92 -3.08
N PHE A 15 2.89 5.82 -2.14
CA PHE A 15 1.56 5.28 -2.39
C PHE A 15 0.60 6.45 -2.54
N ASP A 16 0.24 6.78 -3.78
CA ASP A 16 -0.77 7.79 -4.07
C ASP A 16 -2.15 7.14 -4.26
N TYR A 17 -3.20 7.85 -3.86
CA TYR A 17 -4.58 7.35 -3.94
C TYR A 17 -5.09 7.23 -5.39
N LYS A 18 -4.41 7.89 -6.33
CA LYS A 18 -4.70 7.86 -7.77
C LYS A 18 -4.18 6.57 -8.43
N ASP A 19 -3.21 5.90 -7.81
CA ASP A 19 -2.58 4.70 -8.36
C ASP A 19 -3.37 3.44 -8.03
N ILE A 20 -4.57 3.35 -8.61
CA ILE A 20 -5.53 2.26 -8.34
C ILE A 20 -4.89 0.89 -8.61
N LYS A 21 -4.09 0.75 -9.66
CA LYS A 21 -3.41 -0.51 -10.02
C LYS A 21 -2.49 -1.01 -8.90
N THR A 22 -1.77 -0.10 -8.26
CA THR A 22 -0.85 -0.43 -7.17
C THR A 22 -1.63 -0.74 -5.89
N LEU A 23 -2.67 0.05 -5.59
CA LEU A 23 -3.51 -0.15 -4.41
C LEU A 23 -4.32 -1.44 -4.46
N LYS A 24 -4.81 -1.86 -5.63
CA LYS A 24 -5.52 -3.12 -5.82
C LYS A 24 -4.70 -4.34 -5.40
N ARG A 25 -3.37 -4.33 -5.55
CA ARG A 25 -2.48 -5.42 -5.09
C ARG A 25 -2.47 -5.59 -3.57
N TYR A 26 -2.84 -4.54 -2.82
CA TYR A 26 -2.92 -4.55 -1.36
C TYR A 26 -4.35 -4.74 -0.85
N LEU A 27 -5.29 -5.04 -1.75
CA LEU A 27 -6.65 -5.44 -1.42
C LEU A 27 -6.82 -6.95 -1.62
N SER A 28 -7.71 -7.53 -0.82
CA SER A 28 -8.20 -8.90 -1.02
C SER A 28 -9.28 -8.92 -2.10
N ASP A 29 -9.69 -10.12 -2.52
CA ASP A 29 -10.80 -10.29 -3.47
C ASP A 29 -12.10 -9.66 -2.98
N SER A 30 -12.37 -9.70 -1.67
CA SER A 30 -13.53 -8.98 -1.06
C SER A 30 -13.35 -7.45 -0.94
N ALA A 31 -12.35 -6.87 -1.60
CA ALA A 31 -11.94 -5.47 -1.50
C ALA A 31 -11.54 -4.99 -0.09
N LYS A 32 -11.19 -5.89 0.84
CA LYS A 32 -10.68 -5.55 2.18
C LYS A 32 -9.17 -5.29 2.13
N ILE A 33 -8.65 -4.46 3.04
CA ILE A 33 -7.21 -4.16 3.10
C ILE A 33 -6.48 -5.39 3.64
N VAL A 34 -5.49 -5.87 2.91
CA VAL A 34 -4.70 -7.05 3.28
C VAL A 34 -3.80 -6.71 4.47
N PRO A 35 -3.69 -7.59 5.49
CA PRO A 35 -2.83 -7.34 6.65
C PRO A 35 -1.36 -7.35 6.26
N ARG A 36 -0.56 -6.57 6.99
CA ARG A 36 0.89 -6.39 6.77
C ARG A 36 1.68 -7.70 6.60
N ARG A 37 1.31 -8.76 7.33
CA ARG A 37 1.96 -10.09 7.27
C ARG A 37 1.93 -10.73 5.89
N ARG A 38 0.94 -10.40 5.06
CA ARG A 38 0.83 -10.90 3.68
C ARG A 38 1.49 -9.97 2.66
N THR A 39 1.57 -8.68 2.95
CA THR A 39 2.11 -7.67 2.02
C THR A 39 3.63 -7.48 2.14
N GLY A 40 4.24 -7.88 3.25
CA GLY A 40 5.68 -7.74 3.49
C GLY A 40 6.15 -6.28 3.68
N LEU A 41 5.22 -5.33 3.81
CA LEU A 41 5.51 -3.92 3.96
C LEU A 41 6.03 -3.58 5.37
N SER A 42 6.82 -2.50 5.48
CA SER A 42 7.12 -1.89 6.77
C SER A 42 5.86 -1.30 7.41
N ALA A 43 5.87 -1.08 8.72
CA ALA A 43 4.75 -0.45 9.42
C ALA A 43 4.43 0.94 8.87
N LYS A 44 5.45 1.71 8.47
CA LYS A 44 5.30 3.05 7.88
C LYS A 44 4.63 2.98 6.51
N GLU A 45 5.04 2.06 5.66
CA GLU A 45 4.45 1.86 4.33
C GLU A 45 3.01 1.37 4.43
N GLN A 46 2.72 0.40 5.31
CA GLN A 46 1.35 -0.08 5.51
C GLN A 46 0.41 1.05 5.94
N ARG A 47 0.85 1.95 6.84
CA ARG A 47 0.05 3.14 7.23
C ARG A 47 -0.24 4.03 6.02
N ARG A 48 0.75 4.28 5.15
CA ARG A 48 0.59 5.09 3.93
C ARG A 48 -0.38 4.44 2.95
N VAL A 49 -0.25 3.14 2.69
CA VAL A 49 -1.19 2.37 1.85
C VAL A 49 -2.60 2.48 2.42
N THR A 50 -2.78 2.29 3.72
CA THR A 50 -4.09 2.34 4.37
C THR A 50 -4.75 3.71 4.20
N VAL A 51 -4.00 4.80 4.35
CA VAL A 51 -4.49 6.16 4.11
C VAL A 51 -4.85 6.38 2.64
N ALA A 52 -3.99 5.94 1.72
CA ALA A 52 -4.24 6.06 0.28
C ALA A 52 -5.50 5.29 -0.16
N VAL A 53 -5.67 4.05 0.31
CA VAL A 53 -6.87 3.23 0.04
C VAL A 53 -8.12 3.91 0.59
N LYS A 54 -8.09 4.43 1.82
CA LYS A 54 -9.24 5.13 2.41
C LYS A 54 -9.63 6.37 1.59
N ARG A 55 -8.65 7.15 1.13
CA ARG A 55 -8.89 8.30 0.25
C ARG A 55 -9.48 7.88 -1.10
N ALA A 56 -8.93 6.83 -1.72
CA ALA A 56 -9.44 6.29 -2.97
C ALA A 56 -10.89 5.79 -2.83
N ARG A 57 -11.27 5.20 -1.69
CA ARG A 57 -12.65 4.79 -1.41
C ARG A 57 -13.61 5.97 -1.25
N HIS A 58 -13.19 7.04 -0.58
CA HIS A 58 -14.01 8.26 -0.49
C HIS A 58 -14.27 8.89 -1.86
N LEU A 59 -13.34 8.75 -2.80
CA LEU A 59 -13.46 9.24 -4.17
C LEU A 59 -14.14 8.24 -5.12
N ALA A 60 -14.77 7.17 -4.59
CA ALA A 60 -15.41 6.10 -5.35
C ALA A 60 -14.49 5.37 -6.37
N LEU A 61 -13.16 5.47 -6.22
CA LEU A 61 -12.19 4.78 -7.09
C LEU A 61 -12.01 3.30 -6.72
N LEU A 62 -12.32 2.95 -5.46
CA LEU A 62 -12.23 1.59 -4.93
C LEU A 62 -13.48 1.27 -4.10
N PRO A 63 -14.02 0.05 -4.18
CA PRO A 63 -15.16 -0.35 -3.36
C PRO A 63 -14.77 -0.58 -1.89
N TYR A 64 -15.75 -0.44 -0.99
CA TYR A 64 -15.59 -0.77 0.43
C TYR A 64 -15.69 -2.27 0.70
N SER A 65 -16.55 -2.95 -0.06
CA SER A 65 -16.75 -4.40 -0.02
C SER A 65 -17.31 -4.85 -1.36
N ILE A 66 -16.78 -5.97 -1.86
CA ILE A 66 -17.41 -6.72 -2.94
C ILE A 66 -18.23 -7.80 -2.22
N ARG A 67 -19.50 -7.51 -2.00
CA ARG A 67 -20.51 -8.48 -1.61
C ARG A 67 -21.55 -8.46 -2.72
N GLU A 68 -21.72 -9.60 -3.36
CA GLU A 68 -22.99 -9.94 -4.01
C GLU A 68 -23.97 -10.44 -2.95
#